data_AF-A0A1G7JBK5-F1
#
_entry.id   AF-A0A1G7JBK5-F1
#
_cell.length_a   1.000
_cell.length_b   1.000
_cell.length_c   1.000
_cell.angle_alpha   90.00
_cell.angle_beta   90.00
_cell.angle_gamma   90.00
#
_symmetry.space_group_name_H-M   'P 1'
#
loop_
_entity.id
_entity.type
_entity.pdbx_description
1 polymer ?
#
loop_
_entity_poly.entity_id
_entity_poly.type
_entity_poly.pdbx_seq_one_letter_code
_entity_poly.pdbx_strand_id
1 'polypeptide(L)'
;MPVAKLDSFPTFDLSRKLVSWQVRRAEGKELRSSVPRESHATWAPPKNRPDPVETVNANNQGRQKHLIPLRMGRMASSPFAFLRGSACVMAGDLSGTPITGIPTLMDGDAHLNNFGMYGTPQREVVFDLNDFDEATVGPWEWDLKRLAASVNVAGRQNGLTARERAAAVCRSIEGYRFNMNRLQSMGVLDIWYLHAYPGQNNPIVKADAKSKAVIRKTLSKALHTDNKTLLPKVADQDKDGLWVFRDSPPILTRLDKATKKKVIDSLDAYSETLSRERRIMLARYHVVDVAHRVVGVGSVGTRAYLVLLFGNGNDDPLFLQVKEATTPAHAPYLPKLDKEFTHNGKRVIVGQRALQASSDPMLGYTTIDGRDFYVRQMKNLKASIPIEWLTGPSFNFYAWACGAILARAHARTADPARIAGYCGNSSALDKAIATWAESYGDQTEKDHAALVDAINRGTVIADLSEGEE
;
A
#
# COMPACT_ATOMS: atom_id res chain seq x y z
N MET A 1 -2.73 6.73 -25.72
CA MET A 1 -2.33 5.39 -26.22
C MET A 1 -3.28 4.38 -25.58
N PRO A 2 -3.71 3.31 -26.29
CA PRO A 2 -4.58 2.31 -25.67
C PRO A 2 -3.85 1.68 -24.48
N VAL A 3 -4.54 1.59 -23.35
CA VAL A 3 -4.04 0.94 -22.14
C VAL A 3 -3.58 -0.47 -22.47
N ALA A 4 -2.54 -0.97 -21.79
CA ALA A 4 -1.97 -2.29 -22.02
C ALA A 4 -3.08 -3.34 -22.22
N LYS A 5 -2.96 -4.19 -23.25
CA LYS A 5 -3.91 -5.29 -23.46
C LYS A 5 -3.83 -6.20 -22.22
N LEU A 6 -4.82 -6.10 -21.35
CA LEU A 6 -4.87 -6.77 -20.04
C LEU A 6 -5.36 -8.22 -20.14
N ASP A 7 -5.92 -8.60 -21.29
CA ASP A 7 -6.70 -9.83 -21.53
C ASP A 7 -5.93 -11.15 -21.27
N SER A 8 -4.69 -11.11 -20.77
CA SER A 8 -3.86 -12.29 -20.56
C SER A 8 -2.73 -12.07 -19.53
N PHE A 9 -2.95 -11.32 -18.44
CA PHE A 9 -1.91 -11.09 -17.43
C PHE A 9 -2.16 -11.89 -16.13
N PRO A 10 -1.38 -12.94 -15.82
CA PRO A 10 -0.39 -13.64 -16.65
C PRO A 10 -1.03 -14.68 -17.58
N THR A 11 -0.45 -14.91 -18.76
CA THR A 11 -0.87 -15.99 -19.66
C THR A 11 -0.18 -17.27 -19.19
N PHE A 12 -0.95 -18.23 -18.68
CA PHE A 12 -0.38 -19.50 -18.21
C PHE A 12 -0.17 -20.46 -19.39
N ASP A 13 1.07 -20.54 -19.87
CA ASP A 13 1.50 -21.50 -20.89
C ASP A 13 2.93 -21.97 -20.60
N LEU A 14 3.06 -23.16 -20.02
CA LEU A 14 4.36 -23.76 -19.67
C LEU A 14 5.14 -24.27 -20.89
N SER A 15 4.49 -24.40 -22.05
CA SER A 15 5.16 -24.80 -23.30
C SER A 15 5.88 -23.62 -23.95
N ARG A 16 5.45 -22.38 -23.64
CA ARG A 16 6.07 -21.17 -24.14
C ARG A 16 7.44 -20.95 -23.52
N LYS A 17 8.48 -21.04 -24.35
CA LYS A 17 9.83 -20.67 -23.95
C LYS A 17 9.95 -19.16 -23.77
N LEU A 18 10.35 -18.74 -22.57
CA LEU A 18 10.73 -17.35 -22.33
C LEU A 18 12.05 -17.05 -23.07
N VAL A 19 12.06 -16.01 -23.90
CA VAL A 19 13.28 -15.55 -24.57
C VAL A 19 14.28 -14.99 -23.55
N SER A 20 15.57 -14.99 -23.91
CA SER A 20 16.64 -14.58 -22.98
C SER A 20 16.42 -13.16 -22.46
N TRP A 21 16.89 -12.89 -21.24
CA TRP A 21 16.73 -11.56 -20.63
C TRP A 21 17.42 -10.46 -21.45
N GLN A 22 18.47 -10.76 -22.21
CA GLN A 22 19.14 -9.80 -23.08
C GLN A 22 18.23 -9.33 -24.22
N VAL A 23 17.47 -10.23 -24.84
CA VAL A 23 16.49 -9.89 -25.88
C VAL A 23 15.40 -9.00 -25.29
N ARG A 24 14.81 -9.41 -24.17
CA ARG A 24 13.78 -8.64 -23.45
C ARG A 24 14.28 -7.26 -23.00
N ARG A 25 15.54 -7.17 -22.58
CA ARG A 25 16.20 -5.88 -22.27
C ARG A 25 16.33 -4.99 -23.51
N ALA A 26 16.64 -5.56 -24.67
CA ALA A 26 16.70 -4.81 -25.93
C ALA A 26 15.31 -4.27 -26.32
N GLU A 27 14.26 -5.09 -26.24
CA GLU A 27 12.87 -4.66 -26.46
C GLU A 27 12.48 -3.51 -25.53
N GLY A 28 12.82 -3.61 -24.25
CA GLY A 28 12.59 -2.52 -23.29
C GLY A 28 13.32 -1.22 -23.66
N LYS A 29 14.53 -1.31 -24.20
CA LYS A 29 15.31 -0.16 -24.66
C LYS A 29 14.67 0.52 -25.87
N GLU A 30 14.07 -0.24 -26.79
CA GLU A 30 13.41 0.28 -27.99
C GLU A 30 12.19 1.14 -27.67
N LEU A 31 11.49 0.86 -26.56
CA LEU A 31 10.33 1.65 -26.09
C LEU A 31 10.67 3.13 -25.85
N ARG A 32 11.95 3.48 -25.70
CA ARG A 32 12.40 4.89 -25.53
C ARG A 32 12.18 5.75 -26.77
N SER A 33 12.04 5.13 -27.95
CA SER A 33 11.76 5.86 -29.19
C SER A 33 10.33 6.41 -29.21
N SER A 34 9.36 5.63 -28.73
CA SER A 34 7.95 6.03 -28.59
C SER A 34 7.65 6.78 -27.29
N VAL A 35 8.36 6.42 -26.21
CA VAL A 35 8.19 7.02 -24.89
C VAL A 35 9.57 7.42 -24.36
N PRO A 36 10.12 8.57 -24.77
CA PRO A 36 11.39 9.06 -24.22
C PRO A 36 11.31 9.18 -22.70
N ARG A 37 12.40 8.88 -21.98
CA ARG A 37 12.39 8.92 -20.50
C ARG A 37 12.11 10.34 -19.99
N GLU A 38 12.57 11.33 -20.73
CA GLU A 38 12.38 12.76 -20.50
C GLU A 38 10.90 13.17 -20.61
N SER A 39 10.07 12.42 -21.36
CA SER A 39 8.62 12.69 -21.43
C SER A 39 7.90 12.51 -20.10
N HIS A 40 8.51 11.78 -19.15
CA HIS A 40 7.97 11.63 -17.80
C HIS A 40 8.14 12.88 -16.94
N ALA A 41 8.87 13.90 -17.38
CA ALA A 41 9.17 15.09 -16.59
C ALA A 41 8.02 16.10 -16.49
N THR A 42 7.16 16.15 -17.50
CA THR A 42 6.15 17.20 -17.61
C THR A 42 4.90 16.83 -16.83
N TRP A 43 4.50 17.72 -15.91
CA TRP A 43 3.18 17.74 -15.32
C TRP A 43 2.56 19.12 -15.52
N ALA A 44 1.36 19.14 -16.09
CA ALA A 44 0.50 20.30 -16.11
C ALA A 44 -0.95 19.80 -15.99
N PRO A 45 -1.76 20.34 -15.08
CA PRO A 45 -3.16 19.92 -14.96
C PRO A 45 -3.89 20.20 -16.28
N PRO A 46 -4.63 19.24 -16.85
CA PRO A 46 -5.41 19.47 -18.05
C PRO A 46 -6.52 20.52 -17.79
N LYS A 47 -6.95 21.24 -18.83
CA LYS A 47 -7.97 22.31 -18.69
C LYS A 47 -9.29 21.81 -18.07
N ASN A 48 -9.62 20.54 -18.29
CA ASN A 48 -10.80 19.86 -17.79
C ASN A 48 -10.48 18.90 -16.63
N ARG A 49 -9.38 19.12 -15.90
CA ARG A 49 -9.07 18.36 -14.69
C ARG A 49 -10.23 18.49 -13.70
N PRO A 50 -10.82 17.38 -13.22
CA PRO A 50 -11.86 17.42 -12.20
C PRO A 50 -11.40 18.17 -10.94
N ASP A 51 -12.34 18.81 -10.25
CA ASP A 51 -12.05 19.42 -8.96
C ASP A 51 -11.64 18.33 -7.94
N PRO A 52 -10.53 18.53 -7.19
CA PRO A 52 -10.03 17.52 -6.26
C PRO A 52 -11.01 17.26 -5.10
N VAL A 53 -11.74 18.27 -4.64
CA VAL A 53 -12.70 18.15 -3.54
C VAL A 53 -13.94 17.41 -4.01
N GLU A 54 -14.45 17.71 -5.21
CA GLU A 54 -15.54 16.95 -5.85
C GLU A 54 -15.15 15.48 -6.07
N THR A 55 -13.92 15.23 -6.51
CA THR A 55 -13.40 13.87 -6.72
C THR A 55 -13.35 13.08 -5.39
N VAL A 56 -12.84 13.70 -4.33
CA VAL A 56 -12.81 13.10 -2.98
C VAL A 56 -14.23 12.88 -2.44
N ASN A 57 -15.16 13.80 -2.69
CA ASN A 57 -16.56 13.68 -2.33
C ASN A 57 -17.26 12.52 -3.06
N ALA A 58 -17.04 12.38 -4.36
CA ALA A 58 -17.54 11.24 -5.14
C ALA A 58 -16.99 9.92 -4.59
N ASN A 59 -15.72 9.89 -4.19
CA ASN A 59 -15.09 8.73 -3.55
C ASN A 59 -15.64 8.40 -2.14
N ASN A 60 -16.49 9.26 -1.55
CA ASN A 60 -17.21 8.92 -0.32
C ASN A 60 -18.44 8.02 -0.54
N GLN A 61 -18.83 7.77 -1.79
CA GLN A 61 -19.96 6.88 -2.09
C GLN A 61 -19.75 5.49 -1.45
N GLY A 62 -20.76 5.02 -0.72
CA GLY A 62 -20.74 3.71 -0.03
C GLY A 62 -20.09 3.71 1.36
N ARG A 63 -19.40 4.79 1.76
CA ARG A 63 -18.82 4.94 3.10
C ARG A 63 -19.87 5.21 4.17
N GLN A 64 -19.52 4.93 5.43
CA GLN A 64 -20.28 5.29 6.61
C GLN A 64 -20.34 6.81 6.78
N LYS A 65 -21.52 7.39 6.55
CA LYS A 65 -21.75 8.84 6.51
C LYS A 65 -21.22 9.58 7.75
N HIS A 66 -21.41 9.02 8.94
CA HIS A 66 -20.97 9.63 10.20
C HIS A 66 -19.43 9.71 10.37
N LEU A 67 -18.65 8.98 9.56
CA LEU A 67 -17.18 9.02 9.58
C LEU A 67 -16.58 9.86 8.45
N ILE A 68 -17.40 10.38 7.53
CA ILE A 68 -16.91 11.25 6.45
C ILE A 68 -16.23 12.51 7.01
N PRO A 69 -16.78 13.22 8.02
CA PRO A 69 -16.09 14.37 8.61
C PRO A 69 -14.69 14.03 9.14
N LEU A 70 -14.54 12.89 9.81
CA LEU A 70 -13.23 12.42 10.30
C LEU A 70 -12.26 12.14 9.14
N ARG A 71 -12.74 11.56 8.03
CA ARG A 71 -11.92 11.36 6.82
C ARG A 71 -11.43 12.71 6.29
N MET A 72 -12.32 13.69 6.16
CA MET A 72 -11.98 15.01 5.64
C MET A 72 -10.97 15.73 6.54
N GLY A 73 -11.15 15.67 7.86
CA GLY A 73 -10.23 16.27 8.81
C GLY A 73 -8.84 15.62 8.79
N ARG A 74 -8.77 14.28 8.73
CA ARG A 74 -7.48 13.58 8.57
C ARG A 74 -6.78 13.96 7.27
N MET A 75 -7.50 14.09 6.15
CA MET A 75 -6.91 14.57 4.89
C MET A 75 -6.48 16.04 4.95
N ALA A 76 -7.21 16.88 5.68
CA ALA A 76 -6.90 18.31 5.84
C ALA A 76 -5.68 18.57 6.75
N SER A 77 -5.25 17.60 7.55
CA SER A 77 -4.14 17.76 8.51
C SER A 77 -2.80 18.14 7.87
N SER A 78 -2.50 17.66 6.67
CA SER A 78 -1.29 18.06 5.91
C SER A 78 -1.41 17.69 4.42
N PRO A 79 -0.60 18.31 3.53
CA PRO A 79 -0.52 17.89 2.13
C PRO A 79 -0.15 16.41 1.95
N PHE A 80 0.70 15.86 2.82
CA PHE A 80 1.04 14.44 2.78
C PHE A 80 -0.13 13.54 3.21
N ALA A 81 -0.89 13.96 4.23
CA ALA A 81 -2.10 13.25 4.63
C ALA A 81 -3.18 13.31 3.54
N PHE A 82 -3.36 14.46 2.89
CA PHE A 82 -4.21 14.59 1.71
C PHE A 82 -3.79 13.62 0.63
N LEU A 83 -2.52 13.65 0.22
CA LEU A 83 -1.95 12.77 -0.80
C LEU A 83 -2.25 11.29 -0.51
N ARG A 84 -2.18 10.85 0.75
CA ARG A 84 -2.50 9.47 1.18
C ARG A 84 -3.99 9.17 1.18
N GLY A 85 -4.83 10.16 1.50
CA GLY A 85 -6.29 9.98 1.58
C GLY A 85 -7.03 10.13 0.25
N SER A 86 -6.37 10.70 -0.75
CA SER A 86 -6.96 11.10 -2.03
C SER A 86 -6.36 10.40 -3.26
N ALA A 87 -5.97 9.11 -3.14
CA ALA A 87 -5.42 8.31 -4.24
C ALA A 87 -6.26 8.42 -5.54
N CYS A 88 -7.58 8.53 -5.43
CA CYS A 88 -8.50 8.79 -6.55
C CYS A 88 -8.19 10.04 -7.39
N VAL A 89 -7.74 11.14 -6.77
CA VAL A 89 -7.34 12.37 -7.48
C VAL A 89 -6.13 12.08 -8.37
N MET A 90 -5.11 11.46 -7.77
CA MET A 90 -3.88 11.13 -8.49
C MET A 90 -4.07 10.04 -9.54
N ALA A 91 -5.00 9.10 -9.33
CA ALA A 91 -5.33 8.10 -10.33
C ALA A 91 -5.85 8.73 -11.63
N GLY A 92 -6.72 9.74 -11.53
CA GLY A 92 -7.20 10.51 -12.68
C GLY A 92 -6.08 11.30 -13.35
N ASP A 93 -5.22 11.94 -12.57
CA ASP A 93 -4.08 12.71 -13.08
C ASP A 93 -3.06 11.83 -13.82
N LEU A 94 -2.75 10.66 -13.26
CA LEU A 94 -1.79 9.72 -13.85
C LEU A 94 -2.30 9.07 -15.14
N SER A 95 -3.63 8.96 -15.32
CA SER A 95 -4.26 8.33 -16.48
C SER A 95 -3.84 8.96 -17.83
N GLY A 96 -3.52 10.25 -17.84
CA GLY A 96 -3.05 10.98 -19.00
C GLY A 96 -1.53 11.00 -19.19
N THR A 97 -0.76 10.41 -18.27
CA THR A 97 0.71 10.48 -18.31
C THR A 97 1.32 9.42 -19.24
N PRO A 98 2.57 9.59 -19.72
CA PRO A 98 3.22 8.61 -20.58
C PRO A 98 3.34 7.24 -19.89
N ILE A 99 3.09 6.18 -20.65
CA ILE A 99 3.20 4.77 -20.23
C ILE A 99 3.92 3.96 -21.31
N THR A 100 4.75 3.02 -20.91
CA THR A 100 5.52 2.13 -21.81
C THR A 100 4.70 0.96 -22.34
N GLY A 101 3.53 0.70 -21.76
CA GLY A 101 2.68 -0.44 -22.11
C GLY A 101 3.18 -1.78 -21.56
N ILE A 102 4.12 -1.78 -20.62
CA ILE A 102 4.50 -2.98 -19.86
C ILE A 102 3.51 -3.13 -18.69
N PRO A 103 2.62 -4.14 -18.68
CA PRO A 103 1.69 -4.35 -17.58
C PRO A 103 2.43 -4.91 -16.35
N THR A 104 1.98 -4.49 -15.18
CA THR A 104 2.30 -5.10 -13.89
C THR A 104 1.04 -5.22 -13.07
N LEU A 105 0.98 -6.19 -12.16
CA LEU A 105 0.17 -6.01 -10.97
C LEU A 105 0.86 -4.89 -10.18
N MET A 106 0.19 -3.77 -10.02
CA MET A 106 0.69 -2.60 -9.30
C MET A 106 0.04 -2.56 -7.92
N ASP A 107 0.73 -1.99 -6.95
CA ASP A 107 0.24 -1.71 -5.60
C ASP A 107 -0.91 -0.71 -5.62
N GLY A 108 -0.83 0.29 -6.51
CA GLY A 108 -1.86 1.31 -6.74
C GLY A 108 -1.80 2.49 -5.75
N ASP A 109 -1.10 2.33 -4.61
CA ASP A 109 -0.92 3.41 -3.62
C ASP A 109 0.50 3.40 -3.02
N ALA A 110 1.51 3.15 -3.86
CA ALA A 110 2.91 3.03 -3.44
C ALA A 110 3.47 4.36 -2.92
N HIS A 111 3.28 4.68 -1.63
CA HIS A 111 3.76 5.90 -0.98
C HIS A 111 4.69 5.58 0.20
N LEU A 112 5.50 6.53 0.69
CA LEU A 112 6.49 6.28 1.77
C LEU A 112 5.94 5.58 3.02
N ASN A 113 4.71 5.85 3.45
CA ASN A 113 4.07 5.19 4.59
C ASN A 113 3.44 3.80 4.28
N ASN A 114 3.48 3.36 3.02
CA ASN A 114 3.02 2.04 2.60
C ASN A 114 4.16 1.00 2.67
N PHE A 115 5.36 1.42 3.08
CA PHE A 115 6.48 0.52 3.34
C PHE A 115 6.70 0.40 4.85
N GLY A 116 7.10 -0.78 5.32
CA GLY A 116 7.38 -0.97 6.74
C GLY A 116 7.76 -2.39 7.08
N MET A 117 7.89 -2.64 8.39
CA MET A 117 8.36 -3.90 8.93
C MET A 117 7.19 -4.76 9.40
N TYR A 118 7.24 -6.06 9.14
CA TYR A 118 6.27 -7.04 9.66
C TYR A 118 6.90 -8.43 9.75
N GLY A 119 6.22 -9.32 10.48
CA GLY A 119 6.65 -10.69 10.75
C GLY A 119 6.37 -11.66 9.61
N THR A 120 7.32 -12.56 9.34
CA THR A 120 7.14 -13.74 8.49
C THR A 120 6.53 -14.90 9.28
N PRO A 121 6.00 -15.95 8.61
CA PRO A 121 5.60 -17.19 9.29
C PRO A 121 6.73 -17.84 10.12
N GLN A 122 7.99 -17.61 9.73
CA GLN A 122 9.19 -18.08 10.44
C GLN A 122 9.54 -17.20 11.66
N ARG A 123 8.74 -16.18 11.97
CA ARG A 123 8.97 -15.18 13.02
C ARG A 123 10.23 -14.33 12.83
N GLU A 124 10.66 -14.18 11.58
CA GLU A 124 11.63 -13.15 11.21
C GLU A 124 10.90 -11.84 10.91
N VAL A 125 11.60 -10.71 10.97
CA VAL A 125 11.05 -9.42 10.53
C VAL A 125 11.61 -9.08 9.16
N VAL A 126 10.76 -8.66 8.24
CA VAL A 126 11.13 -8.20 6.89
C VAL A 126 10.63 -6.78 6.65
N PHE A 127 11.24 -6.07 5.71
CA PHE A 127 10.79 -4.76 5.22
C PHE A 127 10.15 -4.90 3.83
N ASP A 128 8.90 -4.49 3.67
CA ASP A 128 8.14 -4.61 2.40
C ASP A 128 6.98 -3.60 2.31
N LEU A 129 6.19 -3.70 1.24
CA LEU A 129 4.85 -3.09 1.11
C LEU A 129 3.86 -3.63 2.17
N ASN A 130 2.91 -2.80 2.62
CA ASN A 130 2.04 -3.08 3.77
C ASN A 130 0.52 -3.03 3.51
N ASP A 131 0.07 -2.28 2.52
CA ASP A 131 -1.33 -2.06 2.16
C ASP A 131 -1.50 -2.29 0.66
N PHE A 132 -2.55 -3.01 0.30
CA PHE A 132 -2.81 -3.51 -1.06
C PHE A 132 -4.26 -3.27 -1.48
N ASP A 133 -4.99 -2.40 -0.76
CA ASP A 133 -6.38 -2.06 -1.07
C ASP A 133 -6.54 -1.59 -2.53
N GLU A 134 -5.53 -0.92 -3.07
CA GLU A 134 -5.52 -0.33 -4.40
C GLU A 134 -4.93 -1.26 -5.49
N ALA A 135 -4.50 -2.48 -5.13
CA ALA A 135 -3.75 -3.35 -6.01
C ALA A 135 -4.54 -3.77 -7.26
N THR A 136 -4.05 -3.46 -8.45
CA THR A 136 -4.73 -3.75 -9.72
C THR A 136 -3.72 -3.93 -10.84
N VAL A 137 -4.14 -4.34 -12.04
CA VAL A 137 -3.22 -4.50 -13.16
C VAL A 137 -3.16 -3.21 -13.97
N GLY A 138 -1.96 -2.62 -14.06
CA GLY A 138 -1.76 -1.33 -14.70
C GLY A 138 -0.30 -1.08 -15.09
N PRO A 139 0.03 0.14 -15.54
CA PRO A 139 1.38 0.53 -15.91
C PRO A 139 2.24 0.77 -14.67
N TRP A 140 3.42 0.15 -14.62
CA TRP A 140 4.35 0.23 -13.49
C TRP A 140 4.83 1.66 -13.18
N GLU A 141 4.76 2.57 -14.16
CA GLU A 141 5.13 3.97 -13.99
C GLU A 141 4.21 4.73 -13.02
N TRP A 142 2.96 4.28 -12.86
CA TRP A 142 2.01 4.93 -11.96
C TRP A 142 2.39 4.75 -10.50
N ASP A 143 2.74 3.53 -10.08
CA ASP A 143 3.30 3.28 -8.74
C ASP A 143 4.62 4.03 -8.53
N LEU A 144 5.48 4.08 -9.54
CA LEU A 144 6.76 4.78 -9.41
C LEU A 144 6.55 6.30 -9.23
N LYS A 145 5.61 6.90 -9.96
CA LYS A 145 5.21 8.31 -9.80
C LYS A 145 4.50 8.56 -8.48
N ARG A 146 3.64 7.65 -8.03
CA ARG A 146 3.00 7.68 -6.71
C ARG A 146 4.03 7.74 -5.60
N LEU A 147 5.07 6.91 -5.69
CA LEU A 147 6.18 6.90 -4.74
C LEU A 147 6.97 8.20 -4.80
N ALA A 148 7.34 8.64 -6.00
CA ALA A 148 8.10 9.88 -6.20
C ALA A 148 7.38 11.12 -5.65
N ALA A 149 6.08 11.27 -5.92
CA ALA A 149 5.26 12.34 -5.36
C ALA A 149 5.26 12.29 -3.83
N SER A 150 5.11 11.10 -3.23
CA SER A 150 5.14 10.95 -1.79
C SER A 150 6.49 11.34 -1.17
N VAL A 151 7.60 11.03 -1.83
CA VAL A 151 8.96 11.44 -1.40
C VAL A 151 9.10 12.96 -1.45
N ASN A 152 8.60 13.61 -2.51
CA ASN A 152 8.64 15.07 -2.62
C ASN A 152 7.81 15.74 -1.51
N VAL A 153 6.53 15.36 -1.39
CA VAL A 153 5.59 15.98 -0.44
C VAL A 153 6.00 15.75 1.01
N ALA A 154 6.48 14.54 1.36
CA ALA A 154 7.06 14.30 2.68
C ALA A 154 8.33 15.13 2.92
N GLY A 155 9.16 15.29 1.89
CA GLY A 155 10.34 16.16 1.95
C GLY A 155 9.97 17.62 2.24
N ARG A 156 8.90 18.15 1.63
CA ARG A 156 8.37 19.50 1.93
C ARG A 156 7.94 19.61 3.39
N GLN A 157 7.17 18.65 3.88
CA GLN A 157 6.71 18.60 5.27
C GLN A 157 7.90 18.53 6.26
N ASN A 158 8.98 17.84 5.91
CA ASN A 158 10.20 17.75 6.71
C ASN A 158 11.15 18.96 6.53
N GLY A 159 10.76 19.99 5.77
CA GLY A 159 11.54 21.22 5.58
C GLY A 159 12.73 21.10 4.61
N LEU A 160 12.77 20.08 3.76
CA LEU A 160 13.84 19.93 2.76
C LEU A 160 13.70 20.98 1.66
N THR A 161 14.84 21.52 1.22
CA THR A 161 14.92 22.41 0.06
C THR A 161 14.56 21.69 -1.25
N ALA A 162 14.21 22.44 -2.30
CA ALA A 162 13.89 21.85 -3.60
C ALA A 162 15.02 20.96 -4.15
N ARG A 163 16.28 21.35 -3.92
CA ARG A 163 17.46 20.55 -4.32
C ARG A 163 17.54 19.23 -3.55
N GLU A 164 17.28 19.24 -2.25
CA GLU A 164 17.30 18.04 -1.41
C GLU A 164 16.13 17.11 -1.76
N ARG A 165 14.93 17.65 -2.01
CA ARG A 165 13.78 16.86 -2.49
C ARG A 165 14.07 16.20 -3.83
N ALA A 166 14.61 16.95 -4.80
CA ALA A 166 14.99 16.39 -6.10
C ALA A 166 16.04 15.27 -5.96
N ALA A 167 17.02 15.45 -5.07
CA ALA A 167 18.01 14.43 -4.76
C ALA A 167 17.36 13.18 -4.13
N ALA A 168 16.44 13.34 -3.18
CA ALA A 168 15.73 12.23 -2.54
C ALA A 168 14.86 11.44 -3.53
N VAL A 169 14.12 12.14 -4.40
CA VAL A 169 13.36 11.50 -5.48
C VAL A 169 14.30 10.75 -6.42
N CYS A 170 15.39 11.37 -6.87
CA CYS A 170 16.39 10.70 -7.71
C CYS A 170 16.94 9.43 -7.03
N ARG A 171 17.22 9.47 -5.71
CA ARG A 171 17.65 8.29 -4.94
C ARG A 171 16.60 7.19 -4.91
N SER A 172 15.32 7.53 -4.81
CA SER A 172 14.23 6.55 -4.89
C SER A 172 14.19 5.86 -6.26
N ILE A 173 14.22 6.63 -7.35
CA ILE A 173 14.19 6.09 -8.71
C ILE A 173 15.46 5.32 -9.05
N GLU A 174 16.61 5.78 -8.57
CA GLU A 174 17.86 5.04 -8.65
C GLU A 174 17.75 3.69 -7.93
N GLY A 175 17.14 3.63 -6.73
CA GLY A 175 16.91 2.37 -6.02
C GLY A 175 16.06 1.39 -6.81
N TYR A 176 15.01 1.89 -7.47
CA TYR A 176 14.17 1.10 -8.37
C TYR A 176 14.97 0.60 -9.60
N ARG A 177 15.61 1.51 -10.33
CA ARG A 177 16.38 1.21 -11.54
C ARG A 177 17.56 0.28 -11.28
N PHE A 178 18.29 0.51 -10.19
CA PHE A 178 19.41 -0.32 -9.76
C PHE A 178 18.93 -1.76 -9.52
N ASN A 179 17.83 -1.94 -8.78
CA ASN A 179 17.32 -3.27 -8.51
C ASN A 179 16.74 -3.94 -9.75
N MET A 180 16.03 -3.23 -10.63
CA MET A 180 15.59 -3.81 -11.91
C MET A 180 16.78 -4.33 -12.75
N ASN A 181 17.89 -3.57 -12.79
CA ASN A 181 19.10 -4.03 -13.48
C ASN A 181 19.73 -5.28 -12.84
N ARG A 182 19.60 -5.47 -11.53
CA ARG A 182 20.06 -6.68 -10.82
C ARG A 182 19.13 -7.86 -11.07
N LEU A 183 17.82 -7.62 -11.02
CA LEU A 183 16.78 -8.65 -11.08
C LEU A 183 16.59 -9.23 -12.48
N GLN A 184 16.89 -8.46 -13.55
CA GLN A 184 16.64 -8.88 -14.94
C GLN A 184 17.28 -10.22 -15.34
N SER A 185 18.42 -10.58 -14.75
CA SER A 185 19.17 -11.79 -15.09
C SER A 185 19.02 -12.92 -14.06
N MET A 186 18.25 -12.70 -12.99
CA MET A 186 18.02 -13.71 -11.95
C MET A 186 17.01 -14.77 -12.42
N GLY A 187 17.07 -15.96 -11.82
CA GLY A 187 16.04 -16.97 -12.01
C GLY A 187 14.69 -16.47 -11.51
N VAL A 188 13.60 -16.85 -12.19
CA VAL A 188 12.24 -16.44 -11.80
C VAL A 188 11.96 -16.81 -10.35
N LEU A 189 12.26 -18.05 -9.95
CA LEU A 189 12.05 -18.51 -8.58
C LEU A 189 12.94 -17.77 -7.56
N ASP A 190 14.18 -17.42 -7.92
CA ASP A 190 15.08 -16.67 -7.05
C ASP A 190 14.50 -15.28 -6.69
N ILE A 191 13.87 -14.60 -7.66
CA ILE A 191 13.20 -13.31 -7.42
C ILE A 191 12.10 -13.47 -6.37
N TRP A 192 11.36 -14.58 -6.40
CA TRP A 192 10.28 -14.85 -5.45
C TRP A 192 10.80 -15.19 -4.04
N TYR A 193 12.04 -15.66 -3.91
CA TYR A 193 12.68 -15.90 -2.61
C TYR A 193 13.43 -14.69 -2.05
N LEU A 194 13.51 -13.58 -2.78
CA LEU A 194 14.18 -12.37 -2.29
C LEU A 194 13.38 -11.68 -1.17
N HIS A 195 13.98 -11.63 0.01
CA HIS A 195 13.48 -10.91 1.18
C HIS A 195 14.44 -9.77 1.56
N ALA A 196 13.91 -8.71 2.15
CA ALA A 196 14.70 -7.64 2.75
C ALA A 196 14.62 -7.74 4.27
N TYR A 197 15.70 -8.22 4.89
CA TYR A 197 15.80 -8.38 6.33
C TYR A 197 16.42 -7.12 6.97
N PRO A 198 15.65 -6.27 7.68
CA PRO A 198 16.19 -5.13 8.40
C PRO A 198 17.23 -5.58 9.44
N GLY A 199 18.32 -4.83 9.54
CA GLY A 199 19.39 -5.10 10.50
C GLY A 199 20.52 -5.99 9.96
N GLN A 200 20.31 -6.71 8.87
CA GLN A 200 21.40 -7.36 8.14
C GLN A 200 22.14 -6.34 7.28
N ASN A 201 23.47 -6.48 7.19
CA ASN A 201 24.26 -5.63 6.30
C ASN A 201 23.90 -5.96 4.85
N ASN A 202 23.39 -4.97 4.12
CA ASN A 202 23.21 -5.12 2.69
C ASN A 202 24.60 -5.05 2.01
N PRO A 203 25.02 -6.09 1.25
CA PRO A 203 26.35 -6.15 0.67
C PRO A 203 26.56 -5.13 -0.46
N ILE A 204 25.49 -4.51 -0.95
CA ILE A 204 25.48 -3.63 -2.11
C ILE A 204 25.38 -2.16 -1.69
N VAL A 205 24.51 -1.82 -0.73
CA VAL A 205 24.32 -0.45 -0.25
C VAL A 205 24.46 -0.37 1.26
N LYS A 206 25.43 0.42 1.73
CA LYS A 206 25.68 0.62 3.17
C LYS A 206 24.77 1.71 3.71
N ALA A 207 23.96 1.37 4.71
CA ALA A 207 23.24 2.35 5.53
C ALA A 207 24.20 3.14 6.42
N ASP A 208 24.02 4.45 6.51
CA ASP A 208 24.75 5.31 7.45
C ASP A 208 24.33 5.04 8.91
N ALA A 209 25.07 5.60 9.86
CA ALA A 209 24.84 5.37 11.29
C ALA A 209 23.45 5.80 11.75
N LYS A 210 22.92 6.92 11.24
CA LYS A 210 21.59 7.44 11.57
C LYS A 210 20.50 6.52 11.00
N SER A 211 20.63 6.12 9.73
CA SER A 211 19.75 5.12 9.12
C SER A 211 19.71 3.81 9.91
N LYS A 212 20.88 3.30 10.32
CA LYS A 212 20.98 2.09 11.15
C LYS A 212 20.29 2.27 12.51
N ALA A 213 20.40 3.44 13.14
CA ALA A 213 19.73 3.71 14.40
C ALA A 213 18.20 3.71 14.26
N VAL A 214 17.66 4.34 13.22
CA VAL A 214 16.23 4.32 12.92
C VAL A 214 15.75 2.88 12.68
N ILE A 215 16.46 2.11 11.84
CA ILE A 215 16.13 0.71 11.55
C ILE A 215 16.10 -0.13 12.84
N ARG A 216 17.13 -0.01 13.70
CA ARG A 216 17.18 -0.75 14.98
C ARG A 216 16.00 -0.39 15.90
N LYS A 217 15.67 0.90 16.02
CA LYS A 217 14.55 1.36 16.85
C LYS A 217 13.21 0.81 16.34
N THR A 218 13.00 0.87 15.02
CA THR A 218 11.77 0.34 14.40
C THR A 218 11.69 -1.19 14.52
N LEU A 219 12.81 -1.89 14.32
CA LEU A 219 12.89 -3.34 14.49
C LEU A 219 12.57 -3.78 15.93
N SER A 220 13.12 -3.08 16.93
CA SER A 220 12.79 -3.35 18.34
C SER A 220 11.30 -3.17 18.62
N LYS A 221 10.66 -2.11 18.10
CA LYS A 221 9.22 -1.89 18.22
C LYS A 221 8.41 -3.01 17.52
N ALA A 222 8.86 -3.44 16.34
CA ALA A 222 8.25 -4.52 15.58
C ALA A 222 8.25 -5.82 16.40
N LEU A 223 9.39 -6.21 16.96
CA LEU A 223 9.56 -7.43 17.75
C LEU A 223 8.70 -7.48 19.03
N HIS A 224 8.20 -6.34 19.51
CA HIS A 224 7.35 -6.25 20.71
C HIS A 224 5.86 -6.06 20.36
N THR A 225 5.49 -6.29 19.11
CA THR A 225 4.12 -6.11 18.61
C THR A 225 3.55 -7.45 18.17
N ASP A 226 2.70 -8.05 19.00
CA ASP A 226 2.02 -9.33 18.75
C ASP A 226 0.59 -9.34 19.35
N ASN A 227 -0.12 -10.46 19.23
CA ASN A 227 -1.49 -10.58 19.75
C ASN A 227 -1.54 -10.47 21.29
N LYS A 228 -0.56 -11.02 22.00
CA LYS A 228 -0.51 -11.00 23.47
C LYS A 228 -0.35 -9.58 24.01
N THR A 229 0.52 -8.80 23.38
CA THR A 229 0.74 -7.39 23.70
C THR A 229 -0.38 -6.48 23.21
N LEU A 230 -1.21 -6.94 22.26
CA LEU A 230 -2.39 -6.21 21.79
C LEU A 230 -3.58 -6.35 22.73
N LEU A 231 -3.86 -7.56 23.23
CA LEU A 231 -5.03 -7.86 24.06
C LEU A 231 -5.29 -6.83 25.18
N PRO A 232 -4.36 -6.56 26.11
CA PRO A 232 -4.57 -5.61 27.20
C PRO A 232 -4.61 -4.14 26.75
N LYS A 233 -4.41 -3.83 25.46
CA LYS A 233 -4.52 -2.47 24.91
C LYS A 233 -5.90 -2.18 24.35
N VAL A 234 -6.69 -3.21 24.00
CA VAL A 234 -7.94 -3.03 23.25
C VAL A 234 -9.14 -3.72 23.88
N ALA A 235 -8.94 -4.64 24.81
CA ALA A 235 -10.00 -5.35 25.49
C ALA A 235 -9.76 -5.38 27.01
N ASP A 236 -10.85 -5.52 27.76
CA ASP A 236 -10.87 -5.74 29.20
C ASP A 236 -11.77 -6.94 29.51
N GLN A 237 -11.68 -7.46 30.73
CA GLN A 237 -12.64 -8.45 31.22
C GLN A 237 -13.87 -7.75 31.79
N ASP A 238 -15.05 -8.24 31.43
CA ASP A 238 -16.29 -7.81 32.07
C ASP A 238 -16.46 -8.43 33.47
N LYS A 239 -17.59 -8.13 34.12
CA LYS A 239 -17.92 -8.61 35.47
C LYS A 239 -17.99 -10.15 35.58
N ASP A 240 -18.22 -10.85 34.46
CA ASP A 240 -18.36 -12.29 34.38
C ASP A 240 -17.02 -12.95 33.93
N GLY A 241 -15.96 -12.14 33.78
CA GLY A 241 -14.62 -12.57 33.39
C GLY A 241 -14.42 -12.75 31.89
N LEU A 242 -15.42 -12.39 31.06
CA LEU A 242 -15.36 -12.50 29.61
C LEU A 242 -14.61 -11.32 29.00
N TRP A 243 -13.74 -11.60 28.03
CA TRP A 243 -13.01 -10.56 27.32
C TRP A 243 -13.93 -9.83 26.35
N VAL A 244 -13.99 -8.51 26.47
CA VAL A 244 -14.77 -7.61 25.62
C VAL A 244 -13.92 -6.44 25.15
N PHE A 245 -14.12 -6.01 23.92
CA PHE A 245 -13.44 -4.83 23.41
C PHE A 245 -13.87 -3.57 24.20
N ARG A 246 -12.88 -2.72 24.45
CA ARG A 246 -13.10 -1.36 24.96
C ARG A 246 -13.89 -0.55 23.97
N ASP A 247 -14.77 0.29 24.48
CA ASP A 247 -15.47 1.28 23.68
C ASP A 247 -14.68 2.59 23.73
N SER A 248 -14.08 2.96 22.59
CA SER A 248 -13.23 4.13 22.41
C SER A 248 -13.60 4.80 21.07
N PRO A 249 -14.77 5.46 20.99
CA PRO A 249 -15.23 6.10 19.77
C PRO A 249 -14.33 7.28 19.37
N PRO A 250 -14.09 7.50 18.05
CA PRO A 250 -14.56 6.69 16.93
C PRO A 250 -13.63 5.53 16.57
N ILE A 251 -12.48 5.37 17.24
CA ILE A 251 -11.40 4.46 16.84
C ILE A 251 -11.79 2.98 16.96
N LEU A 252 -12.41 2.59 18.08
CA LEU A 252 -12.86 1.23 18.34
C LEU A 252 -14.25 1.32 18.97
N THR A 253 -15.26 0.80 18.30
CA THR A 253 -16.65 0.91 18.76
C THR A 253 -17.35 -0.42 18.81
N ARG A 254 -18.21 -0.58 19.82
CA ARG A 254 -19.05 -1.77 19.95
C ARG A 254 -20.06 -1.88 18.81
N LEU A 255 -20.35 -3.11 18.42
CA LEU A 255 -21.35 -3.44 17.40
C LEU A 255 -22.68 -3.82 18.04
N ASP A 256 -23.77 -3.53 17.34
CA ASP A 256 -25.05 -4.15 17.66
C ASP A 256 -25.00 -5.68 17.43
N LYS A 257 -25.92 -6.41 18.08
CA LYS A 257 -25.96 -7.88 18.03
C LYS A 257 -26.10 -8.44 16.61
N ALA A 258 -26.86 -7.77 15.74
CA ALA A 258 -27.12 -8.25 14.39
C ALA A 258 -25.88 -8.09 13.50
N THR A 259 -25.22 -6.93 13.55
CA THR A 259 -23.96 -6.68 12.84
C THR A 259 -22.85 -7.61 13.34
N LYS A 260 -22.71 -7.78 14.67
CA LYS A 260 -21.74 -8.73 15.25
C LYS A 260 -21.98 -10.15 14.72
N LYS A 261 -23.23 -10.62 14.70
CA LYS A 261 -23.56 -11.95 14.18
C LYS A 261 -23.15 -12.12 12.71
N LYS A 262 -23.46 -11.13 11.86
CA LYS A 262 -23.08 -11.17 10.43
C LYS A 262 -21.58 -11.28 10.21
N VAL A 263 -20.78 -10.53 10.98
CA VAL A 263 -19.31 -10.63 10.89
C VAL A 263 -18.84 -12.02 11.31
N ILE A 264 -19.39 -12.59 12.38
CA ILE A 264 -19.04 -13.94 12.84
C ILE A 264 -19.42 -14.98 11.79
N ASP A 265 -20.66 -14.95 11.29
CA ASP A 265 -21.14 -15.89 10.26
C ASP A 265 -20.27 -15.82 8.98
N SER A 266 -19.76 -14.64 8.64
CA SER A 266 -18.89 -14.46 7.46
C SER A 266 -17.53 -15.17 7.58
N LEU A 267 -17.12 -15.54 8.80
CA LEU A 267 -15.85 -16.24 9.03
C LEU A 267 -15.88 -17.68 8.52
N ASP A 268 -17.07 -18.29 8.42
CA ASP A 268 -17.22 -19.63 7.84
C ASP A 268 -16.83 -19.62 6.36
N ALA A 269 -17.38 -18.69 5.57
CA ALA A 269 -17.03 -18.50 4.17
C ALA A 269 -15.56 -18.10 3.99
N TYR A 270 -15.02 -17.25 4.87
CA TYR A 270 -13.60 -16.93 4.90
C TYR A 270 -12.73 -18.18 5.10
N SER A 271 -13.11 -19.07 6.01
CA SER A 271 -12.32 -20.27 6.32
C SER A 271 -12.16 -21.21 5.12
N GLU A 272 -13.11 -21.20 4.18
CA GLU A 272 -13.06 -21.95 2.92
C GLU A 272 -12.04 -21.36 1.92
N THR A 273 -11.62 -20.11 2.11
CA THR A 273 -10.59 -19.45 1.26
C THR A 273 -9.15 -19.73 1.72
N LEU A 274 -8.98 -20.30 2.91
CA LEU A 274 -7.68 -20.67 3.47
C LEU A 274 -7.21 -22.02 2.93
N SER A 275 -5.90 -22.26 2.98
CA SER A 275 -5.37 -23.60 2.75
C SER A 275 -5.84 -24.58 3.82
N ARG A 276 -5.94 -25.86 3.46
CA ARG A 276 -6.57 -26.89 4.30
C ARG A 276 -5.94 -26.99 5.68
N GLU A 277 -4.61 -26.95 5.75
CA GLU A 277 -3.84 -27.01 6.99
C GLU A 277 -4.04 -25.77 7.87
N ARG A 278 -4.29 -24.60 7.27
CA ARG A 278 -4.61 -23.37 8.02
C ARG A 278 -6.01 -23.41 8.58
N ARG A 279 -6.97 -23.99 7.86
CA ARG A 279 -8.33 -24.22 8.34
C ARG A 279 -8.37 -25.18 9.54
N ILE A 280 -7.59 -26.27 9.50
CA ILE A 280 -7.47 -27.20 10.63
C ILE A 280 -6.95 -26.49 11.88
N MET A 281 -5.96 -25.61 11.71
CA MET A 281 -5.43 -24.79 12.82
C MET A 281 -6.48 -23.82 13.36
N LEU A 282 -7.17 -23.09 12.47
CA LEU A 282 -8.18 -22.09 12.83
C LEU A 282 -9.39 -22.72 13.52
N ALA A 283 -9.75 -23.97 13.21
CA ALA A 283 -10.85 -24.70 13.85
C ALA A 283 -10.67 -24.92 15.36
N ARG A 284 -9.47 -24.68 15.89
CA ARG A 284 -9.17 -24.73 17.34
C ARG A 284 -9.33 -23.38 18.03
N TYR A 285 -9.66 -22.33 17.28
CA TYR A 285 -9.98 -21.01 17.81
C TYR A 285 -11.50 -20.82 17.82
N HIS A 286 -12.00 -20.09 18.81
CA HIS A 286 -13.39 -19.63 18.86
C HIS A 286 -13.45 -18.10 18.94
N VAL A 287 -14.50 -17.50 18.38
CA VAL A 287 -14.69 -16.04 18.45
C VAL A 287 -15.17 -15.65 19.84
N VAL A 288 -14.56 -14.60 20.39
CA VAL A 288 -14.83 -14.06 21.71
C VAL A 288 -15.63 -12.76 21.58
N ASP A 289 -15.11 -11.81 20.83
CA ASP A 289 -15.76 -10.52 20.62
C ASP A 289 -15.43 -9.92 19.25
N VAL A 290 -16.26 -8.96 18.81
CA VAL A 290 -16.11 -8.23 17.55
C VAL A 290 -16.43 -6.77 17.76
N ALA A 291 -15.54 -5.89 17.31
CA ALA A 291 -15.72 -4.45 17.33
C ALA A 291 -15.49 -3.83 15.94
N HIS A 292 -16.14 -2.71 15.67
CA HIS A 292 -15.79 -1.87 14.52
C HIS A 292 -14.53 -1.08 14.83
N ARG A 293 -13.64 -0.91 13.85
CA ARG A 293 -12.38 -0.17 13.99
C ARG A 293 -12.20 0.81 12.84
N VAL A 294 -11.92 2.07 13.15
CA VAL A 294 -11.48 3.06 12.14
C VAL A 294 -9.99 2.85 11.83
N VAL A 295 -9.63 2.89 10.55
CA VAL A 295 -8.26 2.63 10.07
C VAL A 295 -7.81 3.61 9.00
N GLY A 296 -6.55 4.06 9.12
CA GLY A 296 -5.83 4.84 8.10
C GLY A 296 -6.46 6.21 7.80
N VAL A 297 -6.01 6.84 6.71
CA VAL A 297 -6.57 8.11 6.22
C VAL A 297 -7.56 7.85 5.09
N GLY A 298 -7.12 7.15 4.04
CA GLY A 298 -7.93 6.85 2.86
C GLY A 298 -9.09 5.87 3.13
N SER A 299 -8.95 4.96 4.10
CA SER A 299 -9.97 3.95 4.42
C SER A 299 -10.99 4.41 5.48
N VAL A 300 -10.90 5.63 6.02
CA VAL A 300 -11.90 6.11 7.00
C VAL A 300 -13.29 6.12 6.39
N GLY A 301 -14.25 5.55 7.11
CA GLY A 301 -15.62 5.37 6.64
C GLY A 301 -15.86 4.09 5.83
N THR A 302 -14.83 3.32 5.48
CA THR A 302 -15.03 1.91 5.10
C THR A 302 -15.25 1.05 6.35
N ARG A 303 -15.92 -0.09 6.20
CA ARG A 303 -16.16 -1.03 7.29
C ARG A 303 -14.90 -1.83 7.56
N ALA A 304 -14.38 -1.75 8.77
CA ALA A 304 -13.35 -2.66 9.24
C ALA A 304 -13.73 -3.18 10.63
N TYR A 305 -13.67 -4.50 10.79
CA TYR A 305 -14.00 -5.17 12.03
C TYR A 305 -12.77 -5.84 12.62
N LEU A 306 -12.59 -5.71 13.93
CA LEU A 306 -11.59 -6.42 14.69
C LEU A 306 -12.28 -7.58 15.41
N VAL A 307 -11.84 -8.81 15.13
CA VAL A 307 -12.35 -10.05 15.71
C VAL A 307 -11.30 -10.58 16.68
N LEU A 308 -11.67 -10.76 17.94
CA LEU A 308 -10.87 -11.45 18.95
C LEU A 308 -11.25 -12.93 18.96
N LEU A 309 -10.26 -13.80 18.84
CA LEU A 309 -10.41 -15.24 19.00
C LEU A 309 -9.47 -15.76 20.10
N PHE A 310 -9.88 -16.81 20.80
CA PHE A 310 -9.02 -17.59 21.69
C PHE A 310 -8.88 -19.03 21.22
N GLY A 311 -7.65 -19.54 21.28
CA GLY A 311 -7.30 -20.93 21.03
C GLY A 311 -7.21 -21.70 22.34
N ASN A 312 -5.99 -22.07 22.73
CA ASN A 312 -5.69 -22.82 23.95
C ASN A 312 -5.81 -21.95 25.23
N GLY A 313 -7.02 -21.49 25.52
CA GLY A 313 -7.34 -20.60 26.64
C GLY A 313 -7.04 -19.12 26.35
N ASN A 314 -7.22 -18.27 27.38
CA ASN A 314 -7.13 -16.81 27.26
C ASN A 314 -5.71 -16.29 26.97
N ASP A 315 -4.68 -17.12 27.17
CA ASP A 315 -3.27 -16.79 26.88
C ASP A 315 -2.86 -17.04 25.43
N ASP A 316 -3.79 -17.49 24.58
CA ASP A 316 -3.61 -17.72 23.14
C ASP A 316 -4.57 -16.85 22.29
N PRO A 317 -4.43 -15.50 22.36
CA PRO A 317 -5.23 -14.60 21.54
C PRO A 317 -4.79 -14.60 20.07
N LEU A 318 -5.78 -14.53 19.19
CA LEU A 318 -5.63 -14.20 17.78
C LEU A 318 -6.55 -13.03 17.44
N PHE A 319 -6.00 -12.01 16.78
CA PHE A 319 -6.78 -10.90 16.25
C PHE A 319 -6.85 -10.98 14.73
N LEU A 320 -8.06 -11.13 14.20
CA LEU A 320 -8.33 -11.00 12.77
C LEU A 320 -8.96 -9.63 12.49
N GLN A 321 -8.58 -9.03 11.37
CA GLN A 321 -9.20 -7.85 10.80
C GLN A 321 -9.99 -8.27 9.56
N VAL A 322 -11.29 -8.00 9.56
CA VAL A 322 -12.19 -8.16 8.41
C VAL A 322 -12.42 -6.76 7.83
N LYS A 323 -11.78 -6.43 6.71
CA LYS A 323 -11.76 -5.07 6.14
C LYS A 323 -12.43 -5.04 4.77
N GLU A 324 -13.34 -4.08 4.59
CA GLU A 324 -14.07 -3.84 3.35
C GLU A 324 -13.07 -3.51 2.24
N ALA A 325 -13.15 -4.26 1.14
CA ALA A 325 -12.38 -4.02 -0.07
C ALA A 325 -13.26 -3.23 -1.04
N THR A 326 -12.79 -2.06 -1.46
CA THR A 326 -13.52 -1.23 -2.43
C THR A 326 -12.90 -1.36 -3.83
N THR A 327 -13.59 -0.83 -4.84
CA THR A 327 -13.03 -0.70 -6.18
C THR A 327 -11.79 0.19 -6.14
N PRO A 328 -10.66 -0.21 -6.74
CA PRO A 328 -9.45 0.59 -6.67
C PRO A 328 -9.60 1.90 -7.45
N ALA A 329 -8.98 2.97 -6.97
CA ALA A 329 -8.92 4.32 -7.50
C ALA A 329 -8.57 4.36 -8.99
N HIS A 330 -7.71 3.46 -9.46
CA HIS A 330 -7.29 3.38 -10.86
C HIS A 330 -8.27 2.64 -11.78
N ALA A 331 -9.25 1.91 -11.23
CA ALA A 331 -10.17 1.10 -12.04
C ALA A 331 -10.89 1.86 -13.17
N PRO A 332 -11.35 3.12 -12.99
CA PRO A 332 -12.00 3.86 -14.07
C PRO A 332 -11.12 4.16 -15.28
N TYR A 333 -9.79 4.05 -15.12
CA TYR A 333 -8.78 4.42 -16.12
C TYR A 333 -8.04 3.21 -16.70
N LEU A 334 -8.41 2.00 -16.28
CA LEU A 334 -7.80 0.74 -16.68
C LEU A 334 -8.84 -0.15 -17.38
N PRO A 335 -8.42 -1.06 -18.27
CA PRO A 335 -9.32 -2.07 -18.80
C PRO A 335 -9.87 -2.93 -17.66
N LYS A 336 -11.03 -3.52 -17.91
CA LYS A 336 -11.69 -4.39 -16.93
C LYS A 336 -10.79 -5.58 -16.63
N LEU A 337 -10.65 -5.88 -15.33
CA LEU A 337 -9.97 -7.09 -14.89
C LEU A 337 -10.79 -8.33 -15.24
N ASP A 338 -10.12 -9.48 -15.28
CA ASP A 338 -10.76 -10.77 -15.46
C ASP A 338 -11.82 -11.07 -14.40
N LYS A 339 -12.76 -11.95 -14.75
CA LYS A 339 -13.86 -12.36 -13.85
C LYS A 339 -13.36 -12.88 -12.50
N GLU A 340 -12.14 -13.42 -12.44
CA GLU A 340 -11.59 -13.91 -11.19
C GLU A 340 -11.27 -12.82 -10.16
N PHE A 341 -11.17 -11.56 -10.60
CA PHE A 341 -10.91 -10.37 -9.79
C PHE A 341 -12.16 -9.54 -9.51
N THR A 342 -13.36 -10.04 -9.81
CA THR A 342 -14.61 -9.29 -9.56
C THR A 342 -14.91 -9.12 -8.07
N HIS A 343 -14.44 -10.04 -7.23
CA HIS A 343 -14.52 -9.89 -5.77
C HIS A 343 -13.30 -9.08 -5.28
N ASN A 344 -13.51 -7.86 -4.81
CA ASN A 344 -12.43 -6.95 -4.43
C ASN A 344 -11.56 -7.50 -3.28
N GLY A 345 -12.16 -8.24 -2.33
CA GLY A 345 -11.38 -8.90 -1.29
C GLY A 345 -10.40 -9.95 -1.84
N LYS A 346 -10.78 -10.63 -2.94
CA LYS A 346 -9.91 -11.60 -3.61
C LYS A 346 -8.80 -10.89 -4.38
N ARG A 347 -9.13 -9.77 -5.06
CA ARG A 347 -8.14 -8.89 -5.72
C ARG A 347 -7.06 -8.44 -4.75
N VAL A 348 -7.44 -7.93 -3.58
CA VAL A 348 -6.48 -7.47 -2.55
C VAL A 348 -5.55 -8.60 -2.10
N ILE A 349 -6.09 -9.79 -1.78
CA ILE A 349 -5.22 -10.89 -1.31
C ILE A 349 -4.29 -11.44 -2.39
N VAL A 350 -4.72 -11.48 -3.65
CA VAL A 350 -3.88 -11.90 -4.78
C VAL A 350 -2.78 -10.86 -5.02
N GLY A 351 -3.13 -9.57 -5.00
CA GLY A 351 -2.21 -8.44 -5.01
C GLY A 351 -1.13 -8.57 -3.95
N GLN A 352 -1.54 -8.74 -2.70
CA GLN A 352 -0.63 -8.91 -1.57
C GLN A 352 0.30 -10.11 -1.76
N ARG A 353 -0.23 -11.30 -2.08
CA ARG A 353 0.60 -12.51 -2.25
C ARG A 353 1.60 -12.41 -3.41
N ALA A 354 1.23 -11.69 -4.47
CA ALA A 354 2.06 -11.53 -5.66
C ALA A 354 3.16 -10.46 -5.48
N LEU A 355 2.87 -9.37 -4.76
CA LEU A 355 3.80 -8.25 -4.57
C LEU A 355 4.69 -8.42 -3.34
N GLN A 356 4.14 -8.92 -2.24
CA GLN A 356 4.79 -9.03 -0.93
C GLN A 356 5.55 -10.35 -0.76
N ALA A 357 6.84 -10.33 -0.38
CA ALA A 357 7.74 -11.49 -0.42
C ALA A 357 7.30 -12.62 0.52
N SER A 358 6.85 -12.22 1.71
CA SER A 358 6.20 -13.09 2.68
C SER A 358 4.89 -12.45 3.07
N SER A 359 3.79 -13.19 2.94
CA SER A 359 2.45 -12.71 3.28
C SER A 359 1.91 -13.43 4.52
N ASP A 360 0.90 -12.80 5.13
CA ASP A 360 0.21 -13.36 6.29
C ASP A 360 -0.48 -14.71 5.93
N PRO A 361 -0.22 -15.78 6.68
CA PRO A 361 -0.85 -17.08 6.44
C PRO A 361 -2.37 -17.10 6.66
N MET A 362 -2.93 -16.09 7.33
CA MET A 362 -4.37 -15.93 7.58
C MET A 362 -5.08 -15.11 6.49
N LEU A 363 -4.40 -14.71 5.41
CA LEU A 363 -5.03 -13.97 4.31
C LEU A 363 -6.13 -14.78 3.62
N GLY A 364 -7.33 -14.24 3.64
CA GLY A 364 -8.50 -14.77 2.94
C GLY A 364 -9.51 -13.67 2.65
N TYR A 365 -10.70 -14.04 2.18
CA TYR A 365 -11.74 -13.06 1.85
C TYR A 365 -13.14 -13.62 2.15
N THR A 366 -14.12 -12.72 2.29
CA THR A 366 -15.52 -13.07 2.54
C THR A 366 -16.44 -11.97 2.01
N THR A 367 -17.74 -12.21 2.05
CA THR A 367 -18.78 -11.26 1.64
C THR A 367 -19.75 -11.04 2.80
N ILE A 368 -20.06 -9.78 3.12
CA ILE A 368 -21.03 -9.42 4.16
C ILE A 368 -22.03 -8.44 3.56
N ASP A 369 -23.32 -8.78 3.58
CA ASP A 369 -24.40 -7.94 3.03
C ASP A 369 -24.12 -7.45 1.59
N GLY A 370 -23.58 -8.33 0.73
CA GLY A 370 -23.25 -8.02 -0.66
C GLY A 370 -22.02 -7.13 -0.85
N ARG A 371 -21.22 -6.88 0.19
CA ARG A 371 -19.95 -6.15 0.13
C ARG A 371 -18.77 -7.12 0.27
N ASP A 372 -17.71 -6.85 -0.47
CA ASP A 372 -16.50 -7.66 -0.46
C ASP A 372 -15.59 -7.27 0.70
N PHE A 373 -15.04 -8.25 1.40
CA PHE A 373 -14.08 -8.07 2.48
C PHE A 373 -12.86 -8.95 2.26
N TYR A 374 -11.71 -8.49 2.74
CA TYR A 374 -10.56 -9.37 2.98
C TYR A 374 -10.32 -9.52 4.48
N VAL A 375 -9.70 -10.63 4.85
CA VAL A 375 -9.41 -10.99 6.24
C VAL A 375 -7.91 -11.18 6.39
N ARG A 376 -7.32 -10.60 7.44
CA ARG A 376 -5.89 -10.71 7.78
C ARG A 376 -5.66 -10.67 9.28
N GLN A 377 -4.49 -11.08 9.75
CA GLN A 377 -4.05 -10.89 11.12
C GLN A 377 -3.75 -9.40 11.43
N MET A 378 -4.24 -8.88 12.56
CA MET A 378 -4.20 -7.44 12.85
C MET A 378 -2.83 -6.91 13.31
N LYS A 379 -1.96 -7.73 13.94
CA LYS A 379 -0.61 -7.32 14.38
C LYS A 379 0.33 -8.52 14.44
N ASN A 380 1.25 -8.64 13.48
CA ASN A 380 2.30 -9.65 13.48
C ASN A 380 3.67 -8.99 13.30
N LEU A 381 4.38 -8.78 14.40
CA LEU A 381 5.70 -8.15 14.46
C LEU A 381 5.78 -6.87 13.62
N LYS A 382 4.73 -6.02 13.67
CA LYS A 382 4.54 -4.92 12.72
C LYS A 382 4.99 -3.57 13.28
N ALA A 383 5.76 -2.81 12.49
CA ALA A 383 6.09 -1.41 12.78
C ALA A 383 6.32 -0.60 11.50
N SER A 384 5.86 0.65 11.49
CA SER A 384 6.16 1.62 10.42
C SER A 384 7.31 2.53 10.84
N ILE A 385 8.08 3.00 9.86
CA ILE A 385 9.12 4.02 10.07
C ILE A 385 8.44 5.40 10.02
N PRO A 386 8.44 6.20 11.10
CA PRO A 386 7.90 7.55 11.07
C PRO A 386 8.75 8.43 10.16
N ILE A 387 8.13 8.99 9.12
CA ILE A 387 8.83 9.79 8.10
C ILE A 387 9.40 11.08 8.70
N GLU A 388 8.81 11.57 9.78
CA GLU A 388 9.21 12.76 10.53
C GLU A 388 10.56 12.54 11.24
N TRP A 389 10.95 11.28 11.48
CA TRP A 389 12.26 10.95 12.07
C TRP A 389 13.40 10.97 11.04
N LEU A 390 13.06 11.04 9.75
CA LEU A 390 14.00 10.90 8.65
C LEU A 390 14.45 12.28 8.16
N THR A 391 15.75 12.56 8.27
CA THR A 391 16.36 13.76 7.68
C THR A 391 17.70 13.46 7.01
N GLY A 392 18.07 14.29 6.03
CA GLY A 392 19.35 14.18 5.31
C GLY A 392 19.62 12.77 4.78
N PRO A 393 20.77 12.15 5.11
CA PRO A 393 21.13 10.81 4.64
C PRO A 393 20.08 9.73 4.95
N SER A 394 19.43 9.79 6.11
CA SER A 394 18.43 8.78 6.50
C SER A 394 17.14 8.83 5.67
N PHE A 395 16.72 10.03 5.25
CA PHE A 395 15.60 10.19 4.33
C PHE A 395 15.95 9.65 2.94
N ASN A 396 17.15 9.97 2.44
CA ASN A 396 17.64 9.48 1.15
C ASN A 396 17.78 7.96 1.10
N PHE A 397 18.31 7.35 2.16
CA PHE A 397 18.43 5.89 2.26
C PHE A 397 17.05 5.23 2.30
N TYR A 398 16.11 5.78 3.06
CA TYR A 398 14.74 5.26 3.11
C TYR A 398 14.03 5.37 1.75
N ALA A 399 14.16 6.52 1.07
CA ALA A 399 13.60 6.72 -0.27
C ALA A 399 14.17 5.71 -1.28
N TRP A 400 15.50 5.47 -1.24
CA TRP A 400 16.16 4.44 -2.04
C TRP A 400 15.64 3.03 -1.72
N ALA A 401 15.49 2.71 -0.43
CA ALA A 401 14.99 1.41 0.03
C ALA A 401 13.54 1.15 -0.45
N CYS A 402 12.67 2.15 -0.39
CA CYS A 402 11.30 2.04 -0.91
C CYS A 402 11.31 1.77 -2.42
N GLY A 403 12.14 2.48 -3.19
CA GLY A 403 12.29 2.23 -4.63
C GLY A 403 12.82 0.84 -4.94
N ALA A 404 13.78 0.34 -4.14
CA ALA A 404 14.32 -1.01 -4.25
C ALA A 404 13.27 -2.09 -3.98
N ILE A 405 12.44 -1.92 -2.95
CA ILE A 405 11.35 -2.85 -2.62
C ILE A 405 10.28 -2.84 -3.71
N LEU A 406 9.88 -1.66 -4.20
CA LEU A 406 8.91 -1.54 -5.28
C LEU A 406 9.42 -2.24 -6.56
N ALA A 407 10.71 -2.12 -6.87
CA ALA A 407 11.30 -2.84 -8.00
C ALA A 407 11.22 -4.36 -7.84
N ARG A 408 11.47 -4.89 -6.63
CA ARG A 408 11.32 -6.32 -6.37
C ARG A 408 9.86 -6.77 -6.45
N ALA A 409 8.92 -5.97 -5.93
CA ALA A 409 7.49 -6.25 -6.04
C ALA A 409 7.07 -6.34 -7.53
N HIS A 410 7.40 -5.33 -8.33
CA HIS A 410 7.11 -5.34 -9.77
C HIS A 410 7.83 -6.47 -10.51
N ALA A 411 9.06 -6.83 -10.15
CA ALA A 411 9.80 -7.91 -10.83
C ALA A 411 9.18 -9.30 -10.62
N ARG A 412 8.29 -9.48 -9.63
CA ARG A 412 7.56 -10.74 -9.42
C ARG A 412 6.38 -10.90 -10.37
N THR A 413 5.84 -9.80 -10.87
CA THR A 413 4.59 -9.78 -11.66
C THR A 413 4.82 -9.31 -13.08
N ALA A 414 5.72 -8.36 -13.32
CA ALA A 414 6.08 -7.83 -14.63
C ALA A 414 7.41 -8.41 -15.15
N ASP A 415 7.76 -8.04 -16.38
CA ASP A 415 9.04 -8.39 -16.98
C ASP A 415 10.17 -7.46 -16.46
N PRO A 416 11.07 -7.92 -15.57
CA PRO A 416 12.13 -7.08 -15.03
C PRO A 416 13.17 -6.67 -16.09
N ALA A 417 13.36 -7.48 -17.13
CA ALA A 417 14.34 -7.20 -18.17
C ALA A 417 13.85 -6.10 -19.11
N ARG A 418 12.58 -6.11 -19.52
CA ARG A 418 11.97 -5.02 -20.30
C ARG A 418 11.97 -3.71 -19.51
N ILE A 419 11.57 -3.74 -18.23
CA ILE A 419 11.61 -2.53 -17.38
C ILE A 419 13.06 -2.04 -17.22
N ALA A 420 14.02 -2.91 -16.90
CA ALA A 420 15.43 -2.53 -16.79
C ALA A 420 15.99 -1.97 -18.11
N GLY A 421 15.61 -2.58 -19.23
CA GLY A 421 15.92 -2.14 -20.59
C GLY A 421 15.41 -0.74 -20.88
N TYR A 422 14.19 -0.42 -20.47
CA TYR A 422 13.60 0.91 -20.59
C TYR A 422 14.29 1.93 -19.66
N CYS A 423 14.41 1.64 -18.36
CA CYS A 423 15.03 2.55 -17.39
C CYS A 423 16.49 2.88 -17.76
N GLY A 424 17.26 1.85 -18.13
CA GLY A 424 18.67 1.97 -18.51
C GLY A 424 19.61 2.12 -17.32
N ASN A 425 20.81 2.63 -17.61
CA ASN A 425 21.88 2.79 -16.61
C ASN A 425 22.12 4.26 -16.23
N SER A 426 21.65 5.22 -17.04
CA SER A 426 21.79 6.65 -16.75
C SER A 426 20.67 7.17 -15.86
N SER A 427 20.90 8.30 -15.20
CA SER A 427 19.94 8.99 -14.35
C SER A 427 18.87 9.81 -15.09
N ALA A 428 18.66 9.56 -16.39
CA ALA A 428 17.71 10.35 -17.19
C ALA A 428 16.26 10.18 -16.69
N LEU A 429 15.84 8.94 -16.40
CA LEU A 429 14.53 8.69 -15.80
C LEU A 429 14.45 9.28 -14.39
N ASP A 430 15.50 9.08 -13.59
CA ASP A 430 15.59 9.59 -12.22
C ASP A 430 15.36 11.11 -12.17
N LYS A 431 16.03 11.86 -13.05
CA LYS A 431 15.88 13.31 -13.19
C LYS A 431 14.50 13.72 -13.71
N ALA A 432 13.99 13.03 -14.72
CA ALA A 432 12.66 13.32 -15.28
C ALA A 432 11.58 13.17 -14.21
N ILE A 433 11.57 12.05 -13.49
CA ILE A 433 10.60 11.81 -12.42
C ILE A 433 10.80 12.78 -11.24
N ALA A 434 12.03 13.22 -10.95
CA ALA A 434 12.27 14.26 -9.95
C ALA A 434 11.67 15.62 -10.35
N THR A 435 11.79 16.03 -11.62
CA THR A 435 11.13 17.23 -12.15
C THR A 435 9.61 17.11 -12.06
N TRP A 436 9.06 15.97 -12.47
CA TRP A 436 7.61 15.70 -12.39
C TRP A 436 7.11 15.73 -10.94
N ALA A 437 7.84 15.11 -10.01
CA ALA A 437 7.46 15.05 -8.60
C ALA A 437 7.49 16.42 -7.92
N GLU A 438 8.34 17.35 -8.37
CA GLU A 438 8.34 18.72 -7.87
C GLU A 438 7.06 19.44 -8.30
N SER A 439 6.72 19.41 -9.60
CA SER A 439 5.49 20.01 -10.12
C SER A 439 4.22 19.36 -9.55
N TYR A 440 4.24 18.05 -9.33
CA TYR A 440 3.12 17.34 -8.73
C TYR A 440 3.01 17.58 -7.21
N GLY A 441 4.15 17.85 -6.54
CA GLY A 441 4.17 18.34 -5.17
C GLY A 441 3.42 19.68 -5.04
N ASP A 442 3.67 20.62 -5.96
CA ASP A 442 2.92 21.89 -6.01
C ASP A 442 1.42 21.66 -6.28
N GLN A 443 1.08 20.70 -7.15
CA GLN A 443 -0.32 20.33 -7.40
C GLN A 443 -0.99 19.78 -6.14
N THR A 444 -0.29 18.92 -5.39
CA THR A 444 -0.79 18.32 -4.15
C THR A 444 -1.06 19.39 -3.09
N GLU A 445 -0.18 20.38 -2.93
CA GLU A 445 -0.37 21.50 -2.01
C GLU A 445 -1.58 22.36 -2.42
N LYS A 446 -1.78 22.59 -3.73
CA LYS A 446 -2.97 23.30 -4.24
C LYS A 446 -4.26 22.53 -3.99
N ASP A 447 -4.27 21.23 -4.22
CA ASP A 447 -5.45 20.38 -4.00
C ASP A 447 -5.80 20.28 -2.50
N HIS A 448 -4.78 20.17 -1.64
CA HIS A 448 -4.96 20.22 -0.19
C HIS A 448 -5.50 21.58 0.26
N ALA A 449 -4.96 22.69 -0.26
CA ALA A 449 -5.48 24.03 0.03
C ALA A 449 -6.95 24.18 -0.40
N ALA A 450 -7.33 23.63 -1.57
CA ALA A 450 -8.72 23.64 -2.01
C ALA A 450 -9.67 22.90 -1.03
N LEU A 451 -9.23 21.76 -0.46
CA LEU A 451 -9.97 21.07 0.59
C LEU A 451 -10.10 21.92 1.86
N VAL A 452 -9.00 22.51 2.32
CA VAL A 452 -8.98 23.38 3.51
C VAL A 452 -9.90 24.59 3.31
N ASP A 453 -9.86 25.23 2.14
CA ASP A 453 -10.74 26.36 1.80
C ASP A 453 -12.21 25.96 1.71
N ALA A 454 -12.51 24.75 1.23
CA ALA A 454 -13.87 24.21 1.24
C ALA A 454 -14.39 23.97 2.68
N ILE A 455 -13.52 23.48 3.58
CA ILE A 455 -13.82 23.32 5.00
C ILE A 455 -14.07 24.68 5.66
N ASN A 456 -13.18 25.65 5.45
CA ASN A 456 -13.29 27.00 6.02
C ASN A 456 -14.55 27.75 5.55
N ARG A 457 -14.99 27.50 4.31
CA ARG A 457 -16.24 28.03 3.76
C ARG A 457 -17.50 27.27 4.21
N GLY A 458 -17.34 26.16 4.94
CA GLY A 458 -18.43 25.31 5.38
C GLY A 458 -19.09 24.48 4.28
N THR A 459 -18.51 24.41 3.07
CA THR A 459 -19.03 23.59 1.97
C THR A 459 -18.63 22.11 2.11
N VAL A 460 -17.60 21.83 2.92
CA VAL A 460 -17.21 20.48 3.35
C VAL A 460 -17.20 20.43 4.88
N ILE A 461 -17.85 19.42 5.45
CA ILE A 461 -17.83 19.18 6.91
C ILE A 461 -16.61 18.30 7.24
N ALA A 462 -15.80 18.74 8.19
CA ALA A 462 -14.63 18.01 8.68
C ALA A 462 -14.59 18.01 10.21
N ASP A 463 -14.11 16.90 10.78
CA ASP A 463 -13.75 16.79 12.20
C ASP A 463 -12.26 17.05 12.34
N LEU A 464 -11.90 18.22 12.88
CA LEU A 464 -10.51 18.65 13.06
C LEU A 464 -9.94 18.27 14.44
N SER A 465 -10.67 17.50 15.25
CA SER A 465 -10.13 17.01 16.51
C SER A 465 -8.95 16.05 16.26
N GLU A 466 -7.85 16.24 16.98
CA GLU A 466 -6.68 15.37 16.90
C GLU A 466 -7.02 14.00 17.49
N GLY A 467 -7.40 13.04 16.64
CA GLY A 467 -7.50 11.64 17.02
C GLY A 467 -6.12 10.98 16.94
N GLU A 468 -5.46 10.75 18.08
CA GLU A 468 -4.24 9.93 18.17
C GLU A 468 -4.48 8.54 17.52
N GLU A 469 -3.63 8.14 16.55
CA GLU A 469 -3.69 6.82 15.86
C GLU A 469 -2.95 5.68 16.57
#